data_AF-D4MME0-F1
#
_entry.id   AF-D4MME0-F1
#
_cell.length_a   1.000
_cell.length_b   1.000
_cell.length_c   1.000
_cell.angle_alpha   90.00
_cell.angle_beta   90.00
_cell.angle_gamma   90.00
#
_symmetry.space_group_name_H-M   'P 1'
#
loop_
_entity.id
_entity.type
_entity.pdbx_description
1 polymer ?
#
loop_
_entity_poly.entity_id
_entity_poly.type
_entity_poly.pdbx_seq_one_letter_code
_entity_poly.pdbx_strand_id
1 'polypeptide(L)' 'MDFAASVINLVRYLKENKEHIISNQIGRSGTSIGANIREAQYAHGKADFIAKLQIALKEAN' A
#
# COMPACT_ATOMS: atom_id res chain seq x y z
N MET A 1 -12.45 -1.87 1.30
CA MET A 1 -11.47 -2.53 2.20
C MET A 1 -10.95 -3.86 1.62
N ASP A 2 -11.58 -4.36 0.56
CA ASP A 2 -11.36 -5.70 0.03
C ASP A 2 -10.01 -5.89 -0.69
N PHE A 3 -9.48 -4.82 -1.29
CA PHE A 3 -8.17 -4.85 -1.94
C PHE A 3 -7.02 -5.07 -0.95
N ALA A 4 -7.01 -4.34 0.17
CA ALA A 4 -5.98 -4.48 1.20
C ALA A 4 -5.97 -5.88 1.82
N ALA A 5 -7.15 -6.44 2.10
CA ALA A 5 -7.28 -7.81 2.58
C ALA A 5 -6.76 -8.83 1.56
N SER A 6 -7.05 -8.62 0.27
CA SER A 6 -6.58 -9.47 -0.83
C SER A 6 -5.05 -9.46 -0.96
N VAL A 7 -4.42 -8.28 -0.85
CA VAL A 7 -2.95 -8.15 -0.89
C VAL A 7 -2.29 -8.86 0.30
N ILE A 8 -2.86 -8.74 1.50
CA ILE A 8 -2.34 -9.43 2.69
C ILE A 8 -2.40 -10.96 2.51
N ASN A 9 -3.52 -11.46 1.97
CA ASN A 9 -3.68 -12.89 1.70
C ASN A 9 -2.71 -13.39 0.62
N LEU A 10 -2.50 -12.61 -0.44
CA LEU A 10 -1.52 -12.91 -1.49
C LEU A 10 -0.10 -12.97 -0.94
N VAL A 11 0.31 -11.97 -0.14
CA VAL A 11 1.65 -11.95 0.48
C VAL A 11 1.85 -13.15 1.41
N ARG A 12 0.82 -13.53 2.16
CA ARG A 12 0.86 -14.73 3.02
C ARG A 12 1.05 -16.00 2.19
N TYR A 13 0.24 -16.18 1.15
CA TYR A 13 0.33 -17.32 0.24
C TYR A 13 1.71 -17.44 -0.42
N LEU A 14 2.25 -16.34 -0.93
CA LEU A 14 3.58 -16.33 -1.57
C LEU A 14 4.69 -16.71 -0.58
N LYS A 15 4.63 -16.19 0.66
CA LYS A 15 5.60 -16.55 1.71
C LYS A 15 5.52 -18.01 2.13
N GLU A 16 4.31 -18.57 2.22
CA GLU A 16 4.11 -20.00 2.49
C GLU A 16 4.70 -20.89 1.39
N ASN A 17 4.67 -20.42 0.13
CA ASN A 17 5.29 -21.07 -1.01
C ASN A 17 6.78 -20.76 -1.18
N LYS A 18 7.43 -20.19 -0.15
CA LYS A 18 8.85 -19.80 -0.13
C LYS A 18 9.23 -18.75 -1.19
N GLU A 19 8.26 -18.01 -1.73
CA GLU A 19 8.53 -16.82 -2.51
C GLU A 19 8.68 -15.63 -1.55
N HIS A 20 9.88 -15.07 -1.50
CA HIS A 20 10.23 -13.98 -0.57
C HIS A 20 10.59 -12.66 -1.26
N ILE A 21 10.94 -12.66 -2.54
CA ILE A 21 11.41 -11.46 -3.24
C ILE A 21 10.20 -10.61 -3.63
N ILE A 22 9.27 -11.20 -4.37
CA ILE A 22 8.06 -10.55 -4.87
C ILE A 22 7.12 -10.25 -3.70
N SER A 23 6.93 -11.19 -2.77
CA SER A 23 6.04 -11.03 -1.62
C SER A 23 6.46 -9.89 -0.69
N ASN A 24 7.77 -9.67 -0.53
CA ASN A 24 8.27 -8.52 0.25
C ASN A 24 8.11 -7.19 -0.52
N GLN A 25 8.25 -7.18 -1.84
CA GLN A 25 7.98 -5.98 -2.65
C GLN A 25 6.50 -5.60 -2.58
N ILE A 26 5.60 -6.56 -2.82
CA ILE A 26 4.14 -6.36 -2.75
C ILE A 26 3.72 -5.94 -1.33
N GLY A 27 4.28 -6.56 -0.29
CA GLY A 27 3.97 -6.19 1.09
C GLY A 27 4.36 -4.75 1.42
N ARG A 28 5.49 -4.27 0.90
CA ARG A 28 5.95 -2.89 1.11
C ARG A 28 5.12 -1.87 0.34
N SER A 29 4.87 -2.10 -0.95
CA SER A 29 4.03 -1.18 -1.74
C SER A 29 2.60 -1.16 -1.20
N GLY A 30 2.01 -2.32 -0.91
CA GLY A 30 0.66 -2.45 -0.37
C GLY A 30 0.46 -1.75 0.98
N THR A 31 1.44 -1.83 1.89
CA THR A 31 1.39 -1.10 3.18
C THR A 31 1.64 0.40 3.01
N SER A 32 2.49 0.81 2.06
CA SER A 32 2.75 2.21 1.73
C SER A 32 1.50 2.92 1.19
N ILE A 33 0.68 2.26 0.37
CA ILE A 33 -0.61 2.81 -0.11
C ILE A 33 -1.51 3.19 1.06
N GLY A 34 -1.72 2.26 1.99
CA GLY A 34 -2.57 2.49 3.17
C GLY A 34 -2.02 3.58 4.10
N ALA A 35 -0.70 3.62 4.29
CA ALA A 35 -0.04 4.65 5.10
C ALA A 35 -0.25 6.04 4.49
N ASN A 36 -0.01 6.22 3.18
CA ASN A 36 -0.18 7.51 2.51
C ASN A 36 -1.64 7.98 2.48
N ILE A 37 -2.61 7.07 2.28
CA ILE A 37 -4.03 7.41 2.37
C ILE A 37 -4.40 7.87 3.79
N ARG A 38 -3.86 7.20 4.83
CA ARG A 38 -4.11 7.58 6.22
C ARG A 38 -3.45 8.92 6.57
N GLU A 39 -2.24 9.19 6.09
CA GLU A 39 -1.58 10.49 6.23
C GLU A 39 -2.37 11.61 5.54
N ALA A 40 -2.94 11.34 4.36
CA ALA A 40 -3.78 12.32 3.66
C ALA A 40 -4.97 12.77 4.52
N GLN A 41 -5.56 11.90 5.34
CA GLN A 41 -6.67 12.28 6.23
C GLN A 41 -6.31 13.35 7.26
N TYR A 42 -5.02 13.52 7.57
CA TYR A 42 -4.50 14.52 8.50
C TYR A 42 -3.75 15.65 7.80
N ALA A 43 -3.90 15.78 6.48
CA ALA A 43 -3.18 16.76 5.68
C ALA A 43 -3.46 18.21 6.14
N HIS A 44 -2.42 19.05 6.14
CA HIS A 44 -2.51 20.45 6.57
C HIS A 44 -3.28 21.36 5.59
N GLY A 45 -3.63 20.85 4.42
CA GLY A 45 -4.41 21.57 3.42
C GLY A 45 -4.61 20.74 2.14
N LYS A 46 -5.35 21.32 1.19
CA LYS A 46 -5.74 20.61 -0.05
C LYS A 46 -4.55 20.16 -0.90
N ALA A 47 -3.48 20.95 -0.96
CA ALA A 47 -2.28 20.60 -1.72
C ALA A 47 -1.57 19.36 -1.14
N ASP A 48 -1.41 19.32 0.18
CA ASP A 48 -0.79 18.20 0.91
C ASP A 48 -1.66 16.94 0.81
N PHE A 49 -2.98 17.08 0.91
CA PHE A 49 -3.93 15.98 0.68
C PHE A 49 -3.74 15.34 -0.71
N ILE A 50 -3.69 16.17 -1.77
CA ILE A 50 -3.51 15.69 -3.15
C ILE A 50 -2.14 15.01 -3.31
N ALA A 51 -1.07 15.59 -2.76
CA ALA A 51 0.27 15.03 -2.86
C ALA A 51 0.35 13.62 -2.22
N LYS A 52 -0.23 13.43 -1.03
CA LYS A 52 -0.27 12.13 -0.35
C LYS A 52 -1.07 11.08 -1.13
N LEU A 53 -2.18 11.47 -1.75
CA LEU A 53 -2.94 10.57 -2.62
C LEU A 53 -2.20 10.21 -3.91
N GLN A 54 -1.43 11.14 -4.49
CA GLN A 54 -0.59 10.84 -5.66
C GLN A 54 0.52 9.83 -5.34
N ILE A 55 1.11 9.90 -4.14
CA ILE A 55 2.10 8.91 -3.69
C ILE A 55 1.43 7.54 -3.53
N ALA A 56 0.24 7.49 -2.90
CA ALA A 56 -0.51 6.24 -2.78
C ALA A 56 -0.87 5.64 -4.16
N LEU A 57 -1.25 6.47 -5.14
CA LEU A 57 -1.50 6.03 -6.51
C LEU A 57 -0.24 5.49 -7.19
N LYS A 58 0.92 6.11 -6.96
CA LYS A 58 2.20 5.65 -7.51
C LYS A 58 2.62 4.29 -6.95
N GLU A 59 2.37 4.04 -5.66
CA GLU A 59 2.65 2.75 -5.02
C GLU A 59 1.66 1.64 -5.43
N ALA A 60 0.53 2.02 -6.04
CA ALA A 60 -0.45 1.09 -6.60
C ALA A 60 -0.18 0.70 -8.07
N ASN A 61 0.69 1.44 -8.78
CA ASN A 61 1.11 1.17 -10.16
C ASN A 61 2.41 0.35 -10.19
#